data_AF-A0A7C5I0Y2-F1
#
_entry.id   AF-A0A7C5I0Y2-F1
#
_cell.length_a   1.000
_cell.length_b   1.000
_cell.length_c   1.000
_cell.angle_alpha   90.00
_cell.angle_beta   90.00
_cell.angle_gamma   90.00
#
_symmetry.space_group_name_H-M   'P 1'
#
loop_
_entity.id
_entity.type
_entity.pdbx_description
1 polymer ?
#
loop_
_entity_poly.entity_id
_entity_poly.type
_entity_poly.pdbx_seq_one_letter_code
_entity_poly.pdbx_strand_id
1 'polypeptide(L)' 'MKRKTSKRNTWQDHYSRKAQKEKYPARSVYKLQEIQKKYRLIRKGDRVLDLGCSPGSWLVYAAD' A
#
# COMPACT_ATOMS: atom_id res chain seq x y z
N MET A 1 -34.90 14.50 -18.27
CA MET A 1 -34.10 13.32 -17.84
C MET A 1 -32.70 13.78 -17.48
N LYS A 2 -32.26 13.66 -16.21
CA LYS A 2 -30.87 14.01 -15.81
C LYS A 2 -29.93 12.86 -16.20
N ARG A 3 -29.03 13.07 -17.17
CA ARG A 3 -27.96 12.12 -17.52
C ARG A 3 -27.05 11.92 -16.30
N LYS A 4 -27.04 10.71 -15.72
CA LYS A 4 -26.03 10.30 -14.74
C LYS A 4 -24.69 10.16 -15.48
N THR A 5 -23.85 11.18 -15.40
CA THR A 5 -22.44 11.08 -15.81
C THR A 5 -21.76 10.03 -14.93
N SER A 6 -21.33 8.90 -15.50
CA SER A 6 -20.52 7.93 -14.77
C SER A 6 -19.23 8.64 -14.33
N LYS A 7 -19.01 8.76 -13.02
CA LYS A 7 -17.71 9.18 -12.50
C LYS A 7 -16.70 8.11 -12.93
N ARG A 8 -15.94 8.35 -14.01
CA ARG A 8 -14.73 7.57 -14.28
C ARG A 8 -13.83 7.75 -13.06
N ASN A 9 -13.66 6.70 -12.27
CA ASN A 9 -12.70 6.67 -11.17
C ASN A 9 -11.29 6.72 -11.76
N THR A 10 -10.79 7.93 -12.00
CA THR A 10 -9.40 8.21 -12.42
C THR A 10 -8.37 7.88 -11.34
N TRP A 11 -8.83 7.48 -10.14
CA TRP A 11 -8.02 7.20 -8.96
C TRP A 11 -7.50 5.76 -8.84
N GLN A 12 -7.92 4.83 -9.71
CA GLN A 12 -7.42 3.46 -9.69
C GLN A 12 -6.20 3.32 -10.60
N ASP A 13 -5.08 3.82 -10.09
CA ASP A 13 -3.78 3.65 -10.71
C ASP A 13 -3.33 2.18 -10.72
N HIS A 14 -2.32 1.89 -11.53
CA HIS A 14 -1.74 0.55 -11.67
C HIS A 14 -1.42 -0.08 -10.31
N TYR A 15 -0.85 0.70 -9.37
CA TYR A 15 -0.46 0.22 -8.05
C TYR A 15 -1.65 -0.08 -7.14
N SER A 16 -2.76 0.66 -7.24
CA SER A 16 -3.99 0.31 -6.50
C SER A 16 -4.53 -1.04 -6.93
N ARG A 17 -4.55 -1.32 -8.24
CA ARG A 17 -4.98 -2.62 -8.78
C ARG A 17 -4.02 -3.74 -8.40
N LYS A 18 -2.72 -3.46 -8.46
CA LYS A 18 -1.68 -4.40 -8.06
C LYS A 18 -1.82 -4.77 -6.57
N ALA A 19 -2.00 -3.78 -5.70
CA ALA A 19 -2.18 -4.00 -4.26
C ALA A 19 -3.42 -4.86 -3.99
N GLN A 20 -4.53 -4.58 -4.67
CA GLN A 20 -5.73 -5.40 -4.56
C GLN A 20 -5.51 -6.84 -5.03
N LYS A 21 -4.81 -7.04 -6.16
CA LYS A 21 -4.47 -8.38 -6.68
C LYS A 21 -3.56 -9.16 -5.72
N GLU A 22 -2.61 -8.49 -5.10
CA GLU A 22 -1.67 -9.05 -4.13
C GLU A 22 -2.21 -9.06 -2.69
N LYS A 23 -3.49 -8.67 -2.49
CA LYS A 23 -4.20 -8.64 -1.20
C LYS A 23 -3.57 -7.72 -0.15
N TYR A 24 -2.86 -6.68 -0.58
CA TYR A 24 -2.41 -5.60 0.30
C TYR A 24 -3.53 -4.59 0.56
N PRO A 25 -3.67 -4.06 1.80
CA PRO A 25 -4.74 -3.11 2.13
C PRO A 25 -4.68 -1.78 1.34
N ALA A 26 -3.51 -1.37 0.86
CA ALA A 26 -3.28 -0.14 0.13
C ALA A 26 -1.99 -0.21 -0.71
N ARG A 27 -1.94 0.65 -1.75
CA ARG A 27 -0.79 0.79 -2.65
C ARG A 27 0.48 1.33 -1.98
N SER A 28 0.38 1.85 -0.76
CA SER A 28 1.53 2.41 -0.02
C SER A 28 2.58 1.34 0.29
N VAL A 29 2.21 0.05 0.33
CA VAL A 29 3.15 -1.08 0.53
C VAL A 29 4.34 -1.02 -0.43
N TYR A 30 4.11 -0.65 -1.70
CA TYR A 30 5.16 -0.63 -2.70
C TYR A 30 6.23 0.42 -2.42
N LYS A 31 5.87 1.52 -1.76
CA LYS A 31 6.84 2.54 -1.34
C LYS A 31 7.78 1.97 -0.28
N LEU A 32 7.24 1.27 0.73
CA LEU A 32 8.05 0.65 1.76
C LEU A 32 8.91 -0.47 1.18
N GLN A 33 8.37 -1.28 0.27
CA GLN A 33 9.11 -2.33 -0.42
C GLN A 33 10.30 -1.77 -1.24
N GLU A 34 10.12 -0.65 -1.95
CA GLU A 34 11.21 0.01 -2.68
C GLU A 34 12.28 0.57 -1.74
N ILE A 35 11.86 1.24 -0.65
CA ILE A 35 12.77 1.73 0.40
C ILE A 35 13.56 0.56 1.00
N GLN A 36 12.86 -0.53 1.33
CA GLN A 36 13.47 -1.72 1.93
C GLN A 36 14.48 -2.36 0.98
N LYS A 37 14.15 -2.48 -0.31
CA LYS A 37 15.07 -3.02 -1.33
C LYS A 37 16.33 -2.16 -1.46
N LYS A 38 16.20 -0.83 -1.40
CA LYS A 38 17.32 0.10 -1.59
C LYS A 38 18.19 0.26 -0.34
N TYR A 39 17.60 0.29 0.84
CA TYR A 39 18.28 0.70 2.07
C TYR A 39 18.35 -0.39 3.15
N ARG A 40 17.63 -1.51 3.00
CA ARG A 40 17.52 -2.58 4.00
C ARG A 40 17.18 -2.02 5.39
N LEU A 41 16.15 -1.18 5.42
CA LEU A 41 15.72 -0.38 6.57
C LEU A 41 15.26 -1.25 7.74
N ILE A 42 14.44 -2.26 7.47
CA ILE A 42 13.88 -3.19 8.48
C ILE A 42 14.66 -4.51 8.41
N ARG A 43 15.06 -5.05 9.55
CA ARG A 43 15.79 -6.33 9.64
C ARG A 43 15.05 -7.30 10.55
N LYS A 44 15.33 -8.59 10.35
CA LYS A 44 14.78 -9.64 11.21
C LYS A 44 15.23 -9.40 12.65
N GLY A 45 14.26 -9.33 13.57
CA GLY A 45 14.50 -9.08 14.99
C GLY A 45 14.34 -7.61 15.40
N ASP A 46 14.15 -6.69 14.45
CA ASP A 46 13.85 -5.29 14.77
C ASP A 46 12.48 -5.17 15.44
N ARG A 47 12.37 -4.17 16.33
CA ARG A 47 11.08 -3.74 16.89
C ARG A 47 10.58 -2.57 16.08
N VAL A 48 9.49 -2.77 15.36
CA VAL A 48 8.91 -1.77 14.45
C VAL A 48 7.65 -1.15 15.07
N LEU A 49 7.54 0.17 14.99
CA LEU A 49 6.35 0.93 15.36
C LEU A 49 5.85 1.71 14.14
N ASP A 50 4.62 1.42 13.70
CA ASP A 50 3.96 2.13 12.59
C ASP A 50 2.93 3.13 13.14
N LEU A 51 3.22 4.43 13.01
CA LEU A 51 2.36 5.51 13.48
C LEU A 51 1.38 5.93 12.39
N GLY A 52 0.08 5.96 12.70
CA GLY A 52 -0.94 6.27 11.70
C GLY A 52 -1.18 5.12 10.71
N CYS A 53 -0.99 3.88 11.18
CA CYS A 53 -0.98 2.64 10.41
C CYS A 53 -2.20 2.41 9.50
N SER A 54 -3.37 3.04 9.72
CA SER A 54 -4.56 2.82 8.87
C SER A 54 -4.29 3.09 7.38
N PRO A 55 -4.56 2.14 6.46
CA PRO A 55 -5.28 0.86 6.62
C PRO A 55 -4.40 -0.39 6.91
N GLY A 56 -3.09 -0.25 7.06
CA GLY A 56 -2.21 -1.28 7.65
C GLY A 56 -1.12 -1.83 6.73
N SER A 57 -0.95 -1.27 5.53
CA SER A 57 -0.13 -1.92 4.49
C SER A 57 1.37 -1.94 4.76
N TRP A 58 1.88 -0.98 5.54
CA TRP A 58 3.29 -0.97 5.93
C TRP A 58 3.56 -2.00 7.03
N LEU A 59 2.68 -2.07 8.03
CA LEU A 59 2.77 -3.07 9.08
C LEU A 59 2.64 -4.50 8.55
N VAL A 60 1.74 -4.77 7.59
CA VAL A 60 1.63 -6.09 6.94
C VAL A 60 2.96 -6.49 6.30
N TYR A 61 3.62 -5.56 5.60
CA TYR A 61 4.91 -5.82 4.98
C TYR A 61 6.05 -5.97 5.99
N ALA A 62 6.02 -5.24 7.10
CA ALA A 62 7.05 -5.34 8.14
C ALA A 62 6.95 -6.63 8.96
N ALA A 63 5.77 -7.26 8.98
CA ALA A 63 5.50 -8.50 9.71
C ALA A 63 5.75 -9.79 8.89
N ASP A 64 5.95 -9.65 7.57
CA ASP A 64 6.30 -10.74 6.64
C ASP A 64 7.81 -11.02 6.66
#